data_AF-A0A5E4IWV8-F1
#
_entry.id   AF-A0A5E4IWV8-F1
#
_cell.length_a   1.000
_cell.length_b   1.000
_cell.length_c   1.000
_cell.angle_alpha   90.00
_cell.angle_beta   90.00
_cell.angle_gamma   90.00
#
_symmetry.space_group_name_H-M   'P 1'
#
loop_
_entity.id
_entity.type
_entity.pdbx_description
1 polymer ?
#
loop_
_entity_poly.entity_id
_entity_poly.type
_entity_poly.pdbx_seq_one_letter_code
_entity_poly.pdbx_strand_id
1 'polypeptide(L)'
;MAYKSEYKSSVFRELKHLDKNVAKRILREIRESLSLNPNCGEPLTGQFKGMFKLRVGDYRIIYSKTNDGVLILRIGHRSIVYEKQ
;
A
#
# COMPACT_ATOMS: atom_id res chain seq x y z
N MET A 1 -2.12 19.88 -3.28
CA MET A 1 -1.63 19.48 -1.94
C MET A 1 -1.40 17.98 -1.96
N ALA A 2 -0.25 17.49 -1.49
CA ALA A 2 0.02 16.07 -1.38
C ALA A 2 -0.22 15.61 0.07
N TYR A 3 -0.93 14.50 0.23
CA TYR A 3 -1.15 13.83 1.51
C TYR A 3 0.14 13.19 2.01
N LYS A 4 0.34 13.19 3.34
CA LYS A 4 1.48 12.54 3.97
C LYS A 4 1.38 11.03 3.80
N SER A 5 2.48 10.38 3.42
CA SER A 5 2.57 8.92 3.31
C SER A 5 3.51 8.38 4.38
N GLU A 6 2.95 7.63 5.32
CA GLU A 6 3.69 6.95 6.39
C GLU A 6 3.79 5.46 6.11
N TYR A 7 4.83 4.80 6.64
CA TYR A 7 5.10 3.38 6.37
C TYR A 7 5.29 2.63 7.68
N LYS A 8 4.60 1.51 7.84
CA LYS A 8 4.89 0.57 8.93
C LYS A 8 6.31 0.00 8.77
N SER A 9 6.99 -0.25 9.87
CA SER A 9 8.37 -0.78 9.87
C SER A 9 8.52 -2.10 9.09
N SER A 10 7.47 -2.93 9.03
CA SER A 10 7.42 -4.17 8.24
C SER A 10 7.51 -3.92 6.73
N VAL A 11 6.97 -2.80 6.25
CA VAL A 11 6.93 -2.46 4.81
C VAL A 11 8.33 -2.27 4.24
N PHE A 12 9.28 -1.78 5.04
CA PHE A 12 10.67 -1.66 4.60
C PHE A 12 11.31 -3.03 4.33
N ARG A 13 10.95 -4.06 5.10
CA ARG A 13 11.42 -5.43 4.83
C ARG A 13 10.76 -5.99 3.57
N GLU A 14 9.45 -5.82 3.43
CA GLU A 14 8.70 -6.25 2.25
C GLU A 14 9.30 -5.64 0.97
N LEU A 15 9.51 -4.32 0.94
CA LEU A 15 10.13 -3.63 -0.19
C LEU A 15 11.55 -4.13 -0.51
N LYS A 16 12.34 -4.50 0.50
CA LYS A 16 13.69 -5.07 0.29
C LYS A 16 13.67 -6.46 -0.34
N HIS A 17 12.60 -7.24 -0.12
CA HIS A 17 12.44 -8.56 -0.71
C HIS A 17 11.86 -8.52 -2.13
N LEU A 18 11.42 -7.34 -2.61
CA LEU A 18 10.94 -7.17 -3.97
C LEU A 18 12.09 -6.94 -4.94
N ASP A 19 11.89 -7.37 -6.19
CA ASP A 19 12.72 -6.93 -7.29
C ASP A 19 12.79 -5.40 -7.37
N LYS A 20 13.98 -4.87 -7.70
CA LYS A 20 14.23 -3.42 -7.74
C LYS A 20 13.22 -2.67 -8.64
N ASN A 21 12.85 -3.27 -9.78
CA ASN A 21 11.89 -2.67 -10.71
C ASN A 21 10.48 -2.63 -10.14
N VAL A 22 10.07 -3.69 -9.43
CA VAL A 22 8.78 -3.75 -8.73
C VAL A 22 8.74 -2.72 -7.61
N ALA A 23 9.76 -2.68 -6.76
CA ALA A 23 9.85 -1.73 -5.66
C ALA A 23 9.77 -0.27 -6.16
N LYS A 24 10.51 0.05 -7.24
CA LYS A 24 10.43 1.37 -7.88
C LYS A 24 9.03 1.70 -8.39
N ARG A 25 8.37 0.75 -9.07
CA ARG A 25 7.00 0.95 -9.57
C ARG A 25 6.03 1.21 -8.43
N ILE A 26 6.13 0.44 -7.34
CA ILE A 26 5.27 0.59 -6.17
C ILE A 26 5.49 1.94 -5.49
N LEU A 27 6.75 2.35 -5.26
CA LEU A 27 7.05 3.65 -4.66
C LEU A 27 6.56 4.81 -5.53
N ARG A 28 6.65 4.67 -6.87
CA ARG A 28 6.10 5.64 -7.81
C ARG A 28 4.59 5.75 -7.68
N GLU A 29 3.86 4.62 -7.68
CA GLU A 29 2.41 4.63 -7.51
C GLU A 29 1.97 5.22 -6.17
N ILE A 30 2.72 4.98 -5.09
CA ILE A 30 2.43 5.60 -3.80
C ILE A 30 2.53 7.12 -3.91
N ARG A 31 3.59 7.63 -4.55
CA ARG A 31 3.85 9.07 -4.67
C ARG A 31 2.91 9.77 -5.66
N GLU A 32 2.62 9.14 -6.79
CA GLU A 32 1.85 9.74 -7.88
C GLU A 32 0.34 9.55 -7.71
N SER A 33 -0.10 8.41 -7.16
CA SER A 33 -1.52 8.10 -7.02
C SER A 33 -1.98 8.30 -5.58
N LEU A 34 -1.33 7.62 -4.63
CA LEU A 34 -1.80 7.57 -3.23
C LEU A 34 -1.63 8.90 -2.49
N SER A 35 -0.50 9.57 -2.67
CA SER A 35 -0.22 10.89 -2.07
C SER A 35 -1.06 12.00 -2.70
N LEU A 36 -1.64 11.82 -3.89
CA LEU A 36 -2.55 12.80 -4.49
C LEU A 36 -4.01 12.51 -4.18
N ASN A 37 -4.39 11.24 -4.16
CA ASN A 37 -5.75 10.81 -3.89
C ASN A 37 -5.78 9.51 -3.07
N PRO A 38 -5.96 9.59 -1.73
CA PRO A 38 -6.13 8.43 -0.86
C PRO A 38 -7.32 7.54 -1.21
N ASN A 39 -8.28 8.04 -2.01
CA ASN A 39 -9.47 7.31 -2.43
C ASN A 39 -9.28 6.46 -3.69
N CYS A 40 -8.07 6.41 -4.28
CA CYS A 40 -7.82 5.63 -5.50
C CYS A 40 -7.85 4.10 -5.28
N GLY A 41 -7.69 3.63 -4.03
CA GLY A 41 -7.77 2.22 -3.69
C GLY A 41 -9.19 1.73 -3.41
N GLU A 42 -9.39 0.43 -3.59
CA GLU A 42 -10.64 -0.26 -3.28
C GLU A 42 -10.74 -0.51 -1.77
N PRO A 43 -11.90 -0.23 -1.13
CA PRO A 43 -12.08 -0.56 0.28
C PRO A 43 -12.06 -2.08 0.50
N LEU A 44 -11.41 -2.50 1.58
CA LEU A 44 -11.47 -3.88 2.06
C LEU A 44 -12.71 -4.08 2.95
N THR A 45 -13.22 -5.32 2.98
CA THR A 45 -14.42 -5.71 3.72
C THR A 45 -14.09 -6.70 4.85
N GLY A 46 -15.10 -7.02 5.68
CA GLY A 46 -14.95 -7.96 6.79
C GLY A 46 -13.98 -7.45 7.86
N GLN A 47 -13.06 -8.31 8.30
CA GLN A 47 -12.06 -7.98 9.34
C GLN A 47 -11.08 -6.86 8.94
N PHE A 48 -11.01 -6.51 7.65
CA PHE A 48 -10.14 -5.45 7.13
C PHE A 48 -10.91 -4.15 6.82
N LYS A 49 -12.16 -4.02 7.31
CA LYS A 49 -12.97 -2.81 7.14
C LYS A 49 -12.20 -1.58 7.66
N GLY A 50 -12.17 -0.51 6.87
CA GLY A 50 -11.41 0.71 7.15
C GLY A 50 -10.00 0.72 6.53
N MET A 51 -9.55 -0.40 5.97
CA MET A 51 -8.37 -0.47 5.12
C MET A 51 -8.75 -0.43 3.64
N PHE A 52 -7.77 -0.11 2.82
CA PHE A 52 -7.89 0.01 1.37
C PHE A 52 -6.78 -0.80 0.71
N LYS A 53 -7.05 -1.31 -0.48
CA LYS A 53 -6.06 -1.97 -1.33
C LYS A 53 -5.86 -1.15 -2.61
N LEU A 54 -4.61 -0.91 -2.99
CA LEU A 54 -4.25 -0.42 -4.31
C LEU A 54 -3.55 -1.53 -5.09
N ARG A 55 -3.98 -1.76 -6.33
CA ARG A 55 -3.36 -2.74 -7.23
C ARG A 55 -2.22 -2.09 -8.02
N VAL A 56 -1.04 -2.69 -7.97
CA VAL A 56 0.12 -2.30 -8.78
C VAL A 56 0.66 -3.53 -9.49
N GLY A 57 0.16 -3.79 -10.70
CA GLY A 57 0.46 -5.03 -11.43
C GLY A 57 -0.03 -6.26 -10.65
N ASP A 58 0.90 -7.17 -10.33
CA ASP A 58 0.65 -8.35 -9.50
C ASP A 58 0.82 -8.11 -8.00
N TYR A 59 1.19 -6.90 -7.60
CA TYR A 59 1.34 -6.51 -6.21
C TYR A 59 0.13 -5.74 -5.70
N ARG A 60 -0.11 -5.82 -4.39
CA ARG A 60 -1.15 -5.11 -3.66
C ARG A 60 -0.49 -4.33 -2.53
N ILE A 61 -0.91 -3.08 -2.41
CA ILE A 61 -0.55 -2.17 -1.33
C ILE A 61 -1.77 -2.07 -0.43
N ILE A 62 -1.67 -2.55 0.80
CA ILE A 62 -2.70 -2.37 1.83
C ILE A 62 -2.33 -1.15 2.65
N TYR A 63 -3.28 -0.23 2.79
CA TYR A 63 -3.09 1.02 3.51
C TYR A 63 -4.36 1.43 4.27
N SER A 64 -4.22 2.29 5.26
CA SER A 64 -5.33 2.98 5.91
C SER A 64 -5.22 4.48 5.67
N LYS A 65 -6.36 5.16 5.72
CA LYS A 65 -6.42 6.62 5.72
C LYS A 65 -6.25 7.13 7.15
N THR A 66 -5.48 8.17 7.34
CA THR A 66 -5.27 8.86 8.62
C THR A 66 -5.75 10.31 8.48
N ASN A 67 -5.77 11.07 9.58
CA ASN A 67 -6.17 12.48 9.55
C ASN A 67 -5.29 13.32 8.61
N ASP A 68 -4.00 13.00 8.54
CA ASP A 68 -3.00 13.77 7.78
C ASP A 68 -2.58 13.11 6.45
N GLY A 69 -3.15 11.94 6.13
CA GLY A 69 -2.87 11.26 4.87
C GLY A 69 -3.13 9.75 4.87
N VAL A 70 -2.08 8.97 4.61
CA VAL A 70 -2.16 7.53 4.39
C VAL A 70 -1.03 6.80 5.13
N LEU A 71 -1.37 5.68 5.76
CA LEU A 71 -0.43 4.76 6.40
C LEU A 71 -0.36 3.46 5.60
N ILE A 72 0.80 3.17 5.01
CA ILE A 72 1.06 1.91 4.31
C ILE A 72 1.31 0.81 5.33
N LEU A 73 0.47 -0.21 5.30
CA LEU A 73 0.46 -1.31 6.27
C LEU A 73 1.21 -2.54 5.75
N ARG A 74 1.02 -2.87 4.46
CA ARG A 74 1.59 -4.07 3.83
C ARG A 74 1.73 -3.89 2.32
N ILE A 75 2.79 -4.45 1.75
CA ILE A 75 3.04 -4.56 0.32
C ILE A 75 3.36 -6.02 0.03
N GLY A 76 2.60 -6.63 -0.87
CA GLY A 76 2.80 -8.05 -1.17
C GLY A 76 2.26 -8.46 -2.51
N HIS A 77 2.78 -9.58 -3.01
CA HIS A 77 2.27 -10.21 -4.23
C HIS A 77 0.83 -10.70 -4.03
N ARG A 78 0.06 -10.79 -5.11
CA ARG A 78 -1.36 -11.17 -5.10
C ARG A 78 -1.69 -12.44 -4.32
N SER A 79 -0.76 -13.38 -4.33
CA SER A 79 -0.88 -14.69 -3.68
C SER A 79 -0.62 -14.64 -2.17
N ILE A 80 0.14 -13.65 -1.69
CA ILE A 80 0.67 -13.63 -0.31
C ILE A 80 0.01 -12.51 0.51
N VAL A 81 -0.50 -11.44 -0.12
CA VAL A 81 -0.94 -10.26 0.65
C VAL A 81 -2.10 -10.55 1.62
N TYR A 82 -2.88 -11.61 1.35
CA TYR A 82 -3.97 -12.09 2.19
C TYR A 82 -3.60 -13.33 3.03
N GLU A 83 -2.43 -13.92 2.82
CA GLU A 83 -1.94 -14.95 3.72
C GLU A 83 -1.66 -14.31 5.09
N LYS A 84 -2.39 -14.85 6.06
CA LYS A 84 -2.51 -14.41 7.44
C LYS A 84 -1.13 -14.32 8.11
N GLN A 85 -1.00 -13.37 9.03
CA GLN A 85 -0.16 -13.57 10.21
C GLN A 85 -0.75 -14.69 11.07
#